data_AF-A0A6B3AJB8-F1
#
_entry.id   AF-A0A6B3AJB8-F1
#
_cell.length_a   1.000
_cell.length_b   1.000
_cell.length_c   1.000
_cell.angle_alpha   90.00
_cell.angle_beta   90.00
_cell.angle_gamma   90.00
#
_symmetry.space_group_name_H-M   'P 1'
#
loop_
_entity.id
_entity.type
_entity.pdbx_description
1 polymer ?
#
loop_
_entity_poly.entity_id
_entity_poly.type
_entity_poly.pdbx_seq_one_letter_code
_entity_poly.pdbx_strand_id
1 'polypeptide(L)'
;DAQRARAEGRSPVIEPGMQPAALTALLGLLLAGGAALGTYALLVPLIALQGLTAAGWFRLNGMWPARQGIALGFLGALAADVALLASDRAPGAILGTLGVWVLLSLVLQLRSHADPDERMYGLMATVAAAALAILAGGHLAADADAVTVGAGATAVAMVVRALPLPT
;
A
#
# COMPACT_ATOMS: atom_id res chain seq x y z
N ASP A 1 -3.87 -18.65 -11.31
CA ASP A 1 -2.58 -18.00 -11.00
C ASP A 1 -2.29 -16.79 -11.87
N ALA A 2 -2.00 -15.65 -11.24
CA ALA A 2 -1.70 -14.39 -11.91
C ALA A 2 -0.47 -14.47 -12.85
N GLN A 3 0.51 -15.31 -12.52
CA GLN A 3 1.68 -15.53 -13.38
C GLN A 3 1.32 -16.25 -14.69
N ARG A 4 0.44 -17.26 -14.60
CA ARG A 4 -0.08 -17.97 -15.76
C ARG A 4 -0.98 -17.07 -16.62
N ALA A 5 -1.80 -16.22 -16.00
CA ALA A 5 -2.60 -15.24 -16.73
C ALA A 5 -1.72 -14.27 -17.55
N ARG A 6 -0.60 -13.77 -16.99
CA ARG A 6 0.37 -12.95 -17.75
C ARG A 6 1.03 -13.71 -18.89
N ALA A 7 1.45 -14.94 -18.65
CA ALA A 7 2.05 -15.78 -19.68
C ALA A 7 1.10 -16.04 -20.86
N GLU A 8 -0.20 -16.03 -20.60
CA GLU A 8 -1.28 -16.20 -21.59
C GLU A 8 -1.82 -14.85 -22.13
N GLY A 9 -1.21 -13.71 -21.78
CA GLY A 9 -1.65 -12.38 -22.23
C GLY A 9 -2.98 -11.89 -21.64
N ARG A 10 -3.52 -12.56 -20.62
CA ARG A 10 -4.78 -12.23 -19.94
C ARG A 10 -4.53 -11.30 -18.75
N SER A 11 -5.55 -10.53 -18.36
CA SER A 11 -5.45 -9.66 -17.18
C SER A 11 -5.05 -10.47 -15.93
N PRO A 12 -4.01 -10.05 -15.19
CA PRO A 12 -3.63 -10.71 -13.94
C PRO A 12 -4.58 -10.37 -12.79
N VAL A 13 -5.51 -9.43 -12.98
CA VAL A 13 -6.53 -9.05 -12.01
C VAL A 13 -7.63 -10.11 -12.02
N ILE A 14 -7.68 -10.90 -10.95
CA ILE A 14 -8.72 -11.90 -10.72
C ILE A 14 -9.86 -11.21 -9.98
N GLU A 15 -11.10 -11.46 -10.42
CA GLU A 15 -12.27 -10.91 -9.74
C GLU A 15 -12.28 -11.38 -8.27
N PRO A 16 -12.30 -10.43 -7.30
CA PRO A 16 -12.17 -10.80 -5.91
C PRO A 16 -13.43 -11.55 -5.44
N GLY A 17 -13.25 -12.81 -5.02
CA GLY A 17 -14.28 -13.58 -4.33
C GLY A 17 -14.47 -13.16 -2.86
N MET A 18 -15.22 -13.97 -2.11
CA MET A 18 -15.55 -13.67 -0.71
C MET A 18 -14.32 -13.54 0.21
N GLN A 19 -13.28 -14.37 0.01
CA GLN A 19 -12.08 -14.35 0.86
C GLN A 19 -11.29 -13.02 0.75
N PRO A 20 -10.89 -12.53 -0.45
CA PRO A 20 -10.29 -11.21 -0.58
C PRO A 20 -11.15 -10.09 0.00
N ALA A 21 -12.47 -10.15 -0.21
CA ALA A 21 -13.40 -9.16 0.33
C ALA A 21 -13.42 -9.16 1.87
N ALA A 22 -13.46 -10.34 2.49
CA ALA A 22 -13.42 -10.48 3.95
C ALA A 22 -12.10 -9.97 4.55
N LEU A 23 -10.97 -10.19 3.87
CA LEU A 23 -9.67 -9.68 4.30
C LEU A 23 -9.60 -8.15 4.22
N THR A 24 -10.08 -7.56 3.13
CA THR A 24 -10.16 -6.09 3.01
C THR A 24 -11.12 -5.51 4.04
N ALA A 25 -12.25 -6.16 4.29
CA ALA A 25 -13.21 -5.74 5.30
C ALA A 25 -12.61 -5.80 6.71
N LEU A 26 -11.91 -6.88 7.05
CA LEU A 26 -11.19 -6.99 8.32
C LEU A 26 -10.15 -5.86 8.47
N LEU A 27 -9.36 -5.60 7.43
CA LEU A 27 -8.38 -4.51 7.47
C LEU A 27 -9.06 -3.14 7.64
N GLY A 28 -10.18 -2.89 6.96
CA GLY A 28 -10.97 -1.67 7.12
C GLY A 28 -11.53 -1.53 8.54
N LEU A 29 -12.04 -2.61 9.14
CA LEU A 29 -12.51 -2.60 10.54
C LEU A 29 -11.37 -2.39 11.53
N LEU A 30 -10.19 -2.96 11.28
CA LEU A 30 -9.01 -2.74 12.12
C LEU A 30 -8.53 -1.28 12.04
N LEU A 31 -8.51 -0.68 10.85
CA LEU A 31 -8.20 0.75 10.68
C LEU A 31 -9.23 1.63 11.39
N ALA A 32 -10.53 1.33 11.25
CA ALA A 32 -11.59 2.08 11.90
C ALA A 32 -11.51 1.98 13.44
N GLY A 33 -11.36 0.75 13.96
CA GLY A 33 -11.18 0.52 15.39
C GLY A 33 -9.89 1.14 15.93
N GLY A 34 -8.79 1.04 15.18
CA GLY A 34 -7.52 1.67 15.52
C GLY A 34 -7.63 3.19 15.61
N ALA A 35 -8.31 3.83 14.66
CA ALA A 35 -8.55 5.27 14.69
C ALA A 35 -9.39 5.70 15.91
N ALA A 36 -10.45 4.96 16.22
CA ALA A 36 -11.30 5.22 17.39
C ALA A 36 -10.56 5.04 18.74
N LEU A 37 -9.57 4.14 18.80
CA LEU A 37 -8.76 3.89 20.00
C LEU A 37 -7.56 4.84 20.12
N GLY A 38 -7.25 5.62 19.08
CA GLY A 38 -6.20 6.63 19.07
C GLY A 38 -5.04 6.32 18.13
N THR A 39 -4.20 7.32 17.89
CA THR A 39 -3.17 7.31 16.83
C THR A 39 -2.19 6.13 16.90
N TYR A 40 -1.74 5.75 18.09
CA TYR A 40 -0.82 4.61 18.22
C TYR A 40 -1.50 3.26 17.98
N ALA A 41 -2.80 3.14 18.26
CA ALA A 41 -3.56 1.95 17.91
C ALA A 41 -3.78 1.86 16.39
N LEU A 42 -4.01 2.99 15.71
CA LEU A 42 -4.10 3.08 14.25
C LEU A 42 -2.82 2.67 13.52
N LEU A 43 -1.64 2.90 14.11
CA LEU A 43 -0.37 2.55 13.48
C LEU A 43 -0.25 1.06 13.17
N VAL A 44 -0.77 0.18 14.03
CA VAL A 44 -0.65 -1.27 13.85
C VAL A 44 -1.29 -1.75 12.54
N PRO A 45 -2.59 -1.51 12.27
CA PRO A 45 -3.21 -1.86 11.00
C PRO A 45 -2.69 -1.03 9.83
N LEU A 46 -2.23 0.20 10.05
CA LEU A 46 -1.63 1.02 9.00
C LEU A 46 -0.30 0.42 8.50
N ILE A 47 0.57 0.00 9.41
CA ILE A 47 1.84 -0.68 9.07
C ILE A 47 1.56 -1.98 8.32
N ALA A 48 0.54 -2.74 8.74
CA ALA A 48 0.11 -3.93 8.02
C ALA A 48 -0.38 -3.61 6.60
N LEU A 49 -1.20 -2.55 6.44
CA LEU A 49 -1.64 -2.05 5.13
C LEU A 49 -0.44 -1.67 4.25
N GLN A 50 0.54 -0.93 4.77
CA GLN A 50 1.74 -0.51 4.04
C GLN A 50 2.56 -1.73 3.57
N GLY A 51 2.77 -2.72 4.45
CA GLY A 51 3.49 -3.95 4.13
C GLY A 51 2.78 -4.79 3.07
N LEU A 52 1.46 -4.97 3.20
CA LEU A 52 0.63 -5.66 2.21
C LEU A 52 0.62 -4.92 0.88
N THR A 53 0.59 -3.60 0.91
CA THR A 53 0.59 -2.76 -0.30
C THR A 53 1.93 -2.87 -1.02
N ALA A 54 3.06 -2.75 -0.32
CA ALA A 54 4.38 -2.93 -0.90
C ALA A 54 4.55 -4.34 -1.48
N ALA A 55 4.32 -5.39 -0.69
CA ALA A 55 4.47 -6.76 -1.15
C ALA A 55 3.50 -7.13 -2.29
N GLY A 56 2.25 -6.70 -2.16
CA GLY A 56 1.19 -6.91 -3.14
C GLY A 56 1.49 -6.22 -4.46
N TRP A 57 1.93 -4.96 -4.43
CA TRP A 57 2.27 -4.20 -5.64
C TRP A 57 3.41 -4.84 -6.43
N PHE A 58 4.51 -5.24 -5.78
CA PHE A 58 5.60 -5.92 -6.46
C PHE A 58 5.18 -7.28 -7.02
N ARG A 59 4.33 -8.04 -6.29
CA ARG A 59 3.76 -9.30 -6.79
C ARG A 59 2.85 -9.08 -8.01
N LEU A 60 2.05 -8.00 -8.00
CA LEU A 60 1.20 -7.58 -9.12
C LEU A 60 1.98 -7.05 -10.32
N ASN A 61 3.26 -6.75 -10.17
CA ASN A 61 4.15 -6.42 -11.29
C ASN A 61 5.04 -7.61 -11.71
N GLY A 62 4.77 -8.81 -11.19
CA GLY A 62 5.51 -10.02 -11.57
C GLY A 62 6.88 -10.15 -10.90
N MET A 63 7.28 -9.19 -10.07
CA MET A 63 8.62 -9.07 -9.48
C MET A 63 8.80 -9.91 -8.21
N TRP A 64 7.93 -10.86 -7.89
CA TRP A 64 8.08 -11.63 -6.64
C TRP A 64 9.16 -12.72 -6.76
N PRO A 65 10.12 -12.83 -5.80
CA PRO A 65 10.29 -12.05 -4.56
C PRO A 65 11.40 -10.98 -4.67
N ALA A 66 11.06 -9.77 -5.12
CA ALA A 66 11.95 -8.59 -5.14
C ALA A 66 12.16 -8.02 -3.73
N ARG A 67 12.85 -8.78 -2.88
CA ARG A 67 13.02 -8.51 -1.45
C ARG A 67 13.52 -7.08 -1.17
N GLN A 68 14.50 -6.61 -1.96
CA GLN A 68 15.09 -5.27 -1.79
C GLN A 68 14.12 -4.15 -2.16
N GLY A 69 13.40 -4.28 -3.28
CA GLY A 69 12.41 -3.28 -3.70
C GLY A 69 11.22 -3.20 -2.74
N ILE A 70 10.74 -4.36 -2.28
CA ILE A 70 9.68 -4.43 -1.26
C ILE A 70 10.15 -3.78 0.05
N ALA A 71 11.36 -4.12 0.52
CA ALA A 71 11.92 -3.52 1.72
C ALA A 71 12.09 -2.00 1.57
N LEU A 72 12.59 -1.53 0.43
CA LEU A 72 12.78 -0.10 0.17
C LEU A 72 11.45 0.66 0.20
N GLY A 73 10.42 0.14 -0.48
CA GLY A 73 9.08 0.73 -0.49
C GLY A 73 8.44 0.73 0.89
N PHE A 74 8.52 -0.38 1.62
CA PHE A 74 7.96 -0.49 2.97
C PHE A 74 8.68 0.41 3.98
N LEU A 75 10.01 0.44 3.97
CA LEU A 75 10.80 1.33 4.82
C LEU A 75 10.54 2.81 4.50
N GLY A 76 10.28 3.14 3.23
CA GLY A 76 9.87 4.49 2.83
C GLY A 76 8.54 4.90 3.41
N ALA A 77 7.55 4.00 3.40
CA ALA A 77 6.28 4.22 4.05
C ALA A 77 6.44 4.43 5.57
N LEU A 78 7.21 3.56 6.25
CA LEU A 78 7.45 3.70 7.69
C LEU A 78 8.18 5.00 8.04
N ALA A 79 9.17 5.39 7.23
CA ALA A 79 9.86 6.67 7.41
C ALA A 79 8.90 7.85 7.28
N ALA A 80 7.97 7.79 6.30
CA ALA A 80 6.96 8.82 6.11
C ALA A 80 5.97 8.90 7.28
N ASP A 81 5.54 7.76 7.82
CA ASP A 81 4.68 7.70 9.00
C ASP A 81 5.38 8.32 10.23
N VAL A 82 6.66 7.99 10.45
CA VAL A 82 7.46 8.58 11.53
C VAL A 82 7.63 10.09 11.34
N ALA A 83 7.94 10.54 10.12
CA ALA A 83 8.10 11.95 9.83
C ALA A 83 6.80 12.72 10.09
N LEU A 84 5.66 12.16 9.70
CA LEU A 84 4.34 12.74 9.94
C LEU A 84 4.04 12.87 11.43
N LEU A 85 4.35 11.85 12.24
CA LEU A 85 4.19 11.93 13.71
C LEU A 85 5.14 12.97 14.34
N ALA A 86 6.37 13.06 13.84
CA ALA A 86 7.37 14.01 14.34
C ALA A 86 7.05 15.47 13.97
N SER A 87 6.22 15.69 12.94
CA SER A 87 5.88 17.02 12.41
C SER A 87 4.45 17.45 12.73
N ASP A 88 3.85 16.92 13.80
CA ASP A 88 2.44 17.18 14.17
C ASP A 88 1.46 17.02 13.00
N ARG A 89 1.66 15.95 12.23
CA ARG A 89 0.83 15.56 11.08
C ARG A 89 0.81 16.54 9.91
N ALA A 90 1.82 17.40 9.78
CA ALA A 90 1.98 18.25 8.59
C ALA A 90 2.09 17.43 7.29
N PRO A 91 1.18 17.62 6.29
CA PRO A 91 1.20 16.84 5.04
C PRO A 91 2.50 16.95 4.24
N GLY A 92 3.21 18.08 4.37
CA GLY A 92 4.51 18.29 3.73
C GLY A 92 5.59 17.29 4.18
N ALA A 93 5.50 16.74 5.39
CA ALA A 93 6.44 15.75 5.89
C ALA A 93 6.37 14.42 5.12
N ILE A 94 5.17 14.00 4.70
CA ILE A 94 4.98 12.81 3.85
C ILE A 94 5.67 13.02 2.50
N LEU A 95 5.36 14.15 1.83
CA LEU A 95 5.88 14.46 0.50
C LEU A 95 7.41 14.62 0.50
N GLY A 96 7.95 15.31 1.50
CA GLY A 96 9.41 15.48 1.65
C GLY A 96 10.10 14.13 1.85
N THR A 97 9.59 13.30 2.77
CA THR A 97 10.19 12.00 3.08
C THR A 97 10.14 11.04 1.91
N LEU A 98 8.97 10.90 1.27
CA LEU A 98 8.81 10.00 0.13
C LEU A 98 9.52 10.52 -1.11
N GLY A 99 9.66 11.84 -1.28
CA GLY A 99 10.50 12.44 -2.31
C GLY A 99 11.96 12.01 -2.17
N VAL A 100 12.51 12.04 -0.96
CA VAL A 100 13.87 11.53 -0.67
C VAL A 100 13.99 10.04 -0.99
N TRP A 101 12.97 9.23 -0.65
CA TRP A 101 12.97 7.79 -0.96
C TRP A 101 12.88 7.49 -2.46
N VAL A 102 12.16 8.31 -3.22
CA VAL A 102 12.11 8.22 -4.69
C VAL A 102 13.47 8.57 -5.29
N LEU A 103 14.13 9.63 -4.81
CA LEU A 103 15.48 9.98 -5.24
C LEU A 103 16.48 8.87 -4.90
N LEU A 104 16.38 8.27 -3.71
CA LEU A 104 17.18 7.11 -3.33
C LEU A 104 16.94 5.94 -4.27
N SER A 105 15.69 5.64 -4.60
CA SER A 105 15.32 4.57 -5.54
C SER A 105 15.93 4.83 -6.93
N LEU A 106 15.86 6.07 -7.42
CA LEU A 106 16.52 6.48 -8.67
C LEU A 106 18.03 6.23 -8.63
N VAL A 107 18.71 6.68 -7.58
CA VAL A 107 20.17 6.49 -7.40
C VAL A 107 20.53 5.00 -7.38
N LEU A 108 19.74 4.17 -6.69
CA LEU A 108 19.96 2.73 -6.66
C LEU A 108 19.79 2.10 -8.05
N GLN A 109 18.80 2.54 -8.83
CA GLN A 109 18.60 2.03 -10.19
C GLN A 109 19.69 2.49 -11.17
N LEU A 110 20.20 3.72 -11.03
CA LEU A 110 21.33 4.20 -11.84
C LEU A 110 22.63 3.44 -11.55
N ARG A 111 22.79 2.93 -10.32
CA ARG A 111 23.94 2.10 -9.91
C ARG A 111 23.76 0.60 -10.17
N SER A 112 22.54 0.18 -10.51
CA SER A 112 22.24 -1.21 -10.79
C SER A 112 22.86 -1.65 -12.11
N HIS A 113 23.43 -2.85 -12.11
CA HIS A 113 23.97 -3.53 -13.30
C HIS A 113 22.92 -4.43 -13.97
N ALA A 114 21.66 -4.40 -13.50
CA ALA A 114 20.56 -5.12 -14.12
C ALA A 114 20.23 -4.58 -15.51
N ASP A 115 19.54 -5.40 -16.30
CA ASP A 115 19.09 -5.01 -17.62
C ASP A 115 18.21 -3.75 -17.59
N PRO A 116 18.23 -2.90 -18.63
CA PRO A 116 17.47 -1.65 -18.67
C PRO A 116 15.98 -1.82 -18.34
N ASP A 117 15.34 -2.86 -18.87
CA ASP A 117 13.92 -3.11 -18.66
C ASP A 117 13.61 -3.46 -17.19
N GLU A 118 14.46 -4.28 -16.56
CA GLU A 118 14.31 -4.64 -15.15
C GLU A 118 14.47 -3.41 -14.24
N ARG A 119 15.43 -2.52 -14.58
CA ARG A 119 15.61 -1.24 -13.87
C ARG A 119 14.39 -0.33 -14.04
N MET A 120 13.83 -0.24 -15.24
CA MET A 120 12.63 0.57 -15.49
C MET A 120 11.42 0.03 -14.73
N TYR A 121 11.19 -1.28 -14.77
CA TYR A 121 10.11 -1.93 -14.01
C TYR A 121 10.26 -1.72 -12.51
N GLY A 122 11.48 -1.91 -11.97
CA GLY A 122 11.73 -1.68 -10.56
C GLY A 122 11.56 -0.22 -10.14
N LEU A 123 11.96 0.73 -11.00
CA LEU A 123 11.77 2.16 -10.73
C LEU A 123 10.27 2.48 -10.68
N MET A 124 9.51 2.07 -11.70
CA MET A 124 8.05 2.27 -11.73
C MET A 124 7.37 1.63 -10.52
N ALA A 125 7.78 0.43 -10.13
CA ALA A 125 7.25 -0.25 -8.96
C ALA A 125 7.51 0.52 -7.66
N THR A 126 8.74 1.01 -7.44
CA THR A 126 9.09 1.80 -6.25
C THR A 126 8.41 3.16 -6.19
N VAL A 127 8.30 3.88 -7.33
CA VAL A 127 7.61 5.17 -7.40
C VAL A 127 6.12 5.02 -7.14
N ALA A 128 5.48 4.02 -7.73
CA ALA A 128 4.07 3.74 -7.47
C ALA A 128 3.84 3.29 -6.01
N ALA A 129 4.75 2.50 -5.44
CA ALA A 129 4.68 2.16 -4.02
C ALA A 129 4.79 3.40 -3.12
N ALA A 130 5.64 4.37 -3.45
CA ALA A 130 5.72 5.66 -2.74
C ALA A 130 4.41 6.45 -2.88
N ALA A 131 3.81 6.50 -4.07
CA ALA A 131 2.51 7.15 -4.27
C ALA A 131 1.39 6.49 -3.44
N LEU A 132 1.36 5.16 -3.38
CA LEU A 132 0.43 4.41 -2.53
C LEU A 132 0.67 4.68 -1.03
N ALA A 133 1.94 4.83 -0.63
CA ALA A 133 2.28 5.18 0.75
C ALA A 133 1.76 6.57 1.14
N ILE A 134 1.71 7.54 0.21
CA ILE A 134 1.07 8.84 0.45
C ILE A 134 -0.41 8.65 0.82
N LEU A 135 -1.13 7.83 0.04
CA LEU A 135 -2.56 7.57 0.26
C LEU A 135 -2.80 6.90 1.62
N ALA A 136 -1.97 5.92 1.96
CA ALA A 136 -2.06 5.24 3.25
C ALA A 136 -1.71 6.19 4.41
N GLY A 137 -0.64 6.98 4.31
CA GLY A 137 -0.25 7.99 5.31
C GLY A 137 -1.33 9.07 5.55
N GLY A 138 -2.20 9.30 4.56
CA GLY A 138 -3.39 10.14 4.71
C GLY A 138 -4.32 9.71 5.86
N HIS A 139 -4.38 8.41 6.19
CA HIS A 139 -5.15 7.92 7.34
C HIS A 139 -4.58 8.42 8.67
N LEU A 140 -3.26 8.61 8.74
CA LEU A 140 -2.61 9.13 9.95
C LEU A 140 -2.75 10.66 10.06
N ALA A 141 -2.86 11.36 8.93
CA ALA A 141 -3.03 12.81 8.87
C ALA A 141 -4.48 13.28 9.04
N ALA A 142 -5.45 12.42 8.73
CA ALA A 142 -6.87 12.73 8.83
C ALA A 142 -7.40 12.69 10.28
N ASP A 143 -8.55 13.33 10.49
CA ASP A 143 -9.29 13.23 11.75
C ASP A 143 -9.75 11.79 12.01
N ALA A 144 -9.76 11.39 13.28
CA ALA A 144 -10.11 10.04 13.68
C ALA A 144 -11.52 9.61 13.21
N ASP A 145 -12.48 10.53 13.25
CA ASP A 145 -13.86 10.26 12.79
C ASP A 145 -13.89 10.00 11.28
N ALA A 146 -13.14 10.74 10.49
CA ALA A 146 -13.06 10.55 9.04
C ALA A 146 -12.45 9.19 8.68
N VAL A 147 -11.39 8.79 9.39
CA VAL A 147 -10.77 7.46 9.21
C VAL A 147 -11.72 6.36 9.62
N THR A 148 -12.40 6.52 10.76
CA THR A 148 -13.33 5.53 11.30
C THR A 148 -14.50 5.30 10.34
N VAL A 149 -15.13 6.37 9.87
CA VAL A 149 -16.26 6.30 8.93
C VAL A 149 -15.80 5.78 7.57
N GLY A 150 -14.70 6.30 7.02
CA GLY A 150 -14.21 5.90 5.71
C GLY A 150 -13.78 4.44 5.65
N ALA A 151 -12.99 3.99 6.62
CA ALA A 151 -12.54 2.60 6.69
C ALA A 151 -13.68 1.63 7.03
N GLY A 152 -14.60 2.03 7.91
CA GLY A 152 -15.81 1.26 8.22
C GLY A 152 -16.74 1.12 7.01
N ALA A 153 -16.98 2.22 6.28
CA ALA A 153 -17.78 2.21 5.06
C ALA A 153 -17.14 1.33 3.98
N THR A 154 -15.81 1.39 3.83
CA THR A 154 -15.07 0.51 2.90
C THR A 154 -15.24 -0.96 3.27
N ALA A 155 -15.20 -1.29 4.56
CA ALA A 155 -15.40 -2.65 5.01
C ALA A 155 -16.80 -3.18 4.67
N VAL A 156 -17.84 -2.39 4.95
CA VAL A 156 -19.23 -2.74 4.59
C VAL A 156 -19.38 -2.88 3.08
N ALA A 157 -18.86 -1.93 2.31
CA ALA A 157 -18.94 -1.95 0.85
C ALA A 157 -18.30 -3.19 0.24
N MET A 158 -17.16 -3.64 0.79
CA MET A 158 -16.49 -4.85 0.32
C MET A 158 -17.28 -6.12 0.61
N VAL A 159 -17.92 -6.23 1.78
CA VAL A 159 -18.79 -7.36 2.10
C VAL A 159 -20.01 -7.37 1.18
N VAL A 160 -20.68 -6.22 1.02
CA VAL A 160 -21.87 -6.10 0.17
C VAL A 160 -21.56 -6.45 -1.28
N ARG A 161 -20.45 -5.93 -1.83
CA ARG A 161 -20.01 -6.23 -3.20
C ARG A 161 -19.76 -7.73 -3.42
N ALA A 162 -19.31 -8.44 -2.38
CA ALA A 162 -18.99 -9.86 -2.49
C ALA A 162 -20.21 -10.78 -2.37
N LEU A 163 -21.39 -10.25 -2.03
CA LEU A 163 -22.60 -11.04 -1.97
C LEU A 163 -23.00 -11.51 -3.39
N PRO A 164 -23.42 -12.78 -3.53
CA PRO A 164 -23.91 -13.27 -4.81
C PRO A 164 -25.16 -12.47 -5.22
N LEU A 165 -25.19 -12.03 -6.47
CA LEU A 165 -26.39 -11.43 -7.04
C LEU A 165 -27.42 -12.54 -7.31
N PRO A 166 -28.73 -12.25 -7.14
CA PRO A 166 -29.76 -13.20 -7.53
C PRO A 166 -29.63 -13.52 -9.03
N THR A 167 -29.54 -14.82 -9.33
CA THR A 167 -29.52 -15.38 -10.68
C THR A 167 -30.90 -15.41 -11.30
#